data_AF-A0A1U8K5J9-F1
#
_entry.id   AF-A0A1U8K5J9-F1
#
_cell.length_a   1.000
_cell.length_b   1.000
_cell.length_c   1.000
_cell.angle_alpha   90.00
_cell.angle_beta   90.00
_cell.angle_gamma   90.00
#
_symmetry.space_group_name_H-M   'P 1'
#
loop_
_entity.id
_entity.type
_entity.pdbx_description
1 polymer ?
#
loop_
_entity_poly.entity_id
_entity_poly.type
_entity_poly.pdbx_seq_one_letter_code
_entity_poly.pdbx_strand_id
1 'polypeptide(L)'
;MFKRVELISLIDSDLTGVFCFLSGVAVGSICGIVGGTWELIIHKGYATEVSIYAFLIGYFMCRIALAWQQASVSAYYVSYAENPQSLRFDATIPVRIEQLHRFQV
;
A
#
# COMPACT_ATOMS: atom_id res chain seq x y z
N MET A 1 -6.00 -23.79 14.99
CA MET A 1 -6.81 -22.61 15.35
C MET A 1 -5.93 -21.46 15.84
N PHE A 2 -5.02 -21.67 16.79
CA PHE A 2 -4.07 -20.66 17.32
C PHE A 2 -3.26 -19.92 16.23
N LYS A 3 -2.60 -20.64 15.30
CA LYS A 3 -1.83 -20.03 14.20
C LYS A 3 -2.62 -19.08 13.28
N ARG A 4 -3.94 -19.28 13.13
CA ARG A 4 -4.78 -18.33 12.36
C ARG A 4 -4.99 -17.04 13.12
N VAL A 5 -5.16 -17.11 14.45
CA VAL A 5 -5.39 -15.94 15.30
C VAL A 5 -4.15 -15.04 15.33
N GLU A 6 -2.96 -15.63 15.41
CA GLU A 6 -1.69 -14.88 15.35
C GLU A 6 -1.47 -14.20 13.99
N LEU A 7 -1.80 -14.91 12.90
CA LEU A 7 -1.70 -14.34 11.55
C LEU A 7 -2.71 -13.20 11.33
N ILE A 8 -3.91 -13.27 11.93
CA ILE A 8 -4.89 -12.19 11.89
C ILE A 8 -4.33 -10.93 12.56
N SER A 9 -3.71 -11.04 13.75
CA SER A 9 -3.08 -9.90 14.43
C SER A 9 -1.96 -9.27 13.60
N LEU A 10 -1.17 -10.11 12.91
CA LEU A 10 -0.14 -9.65 11.99
C LEU A 10 -0.72 -8.89 10.79
N ILE A 11 -1.80 -9.40 10.18
CA ILE A 11 -2.48 -8.76 9.05
C ILE A 11 -3.13 -7.45 9.49
N ASP A 12 -3.74 -7.40 10.67
CA ASP A 12 -4.35 -6.18 11.21
C ASP A 12 -3.31 -5.09 11.49
N SER A 13 -2.09 -5.51 11.86
CA SER A 13 -0.94 -4.61 12.04
C SER A 13 -0.21 -4.26 10.74
N ASP A 14 -0.61 -4.83 9.59
CA ASP A 14 0.07 -4.60 8.32
C ASP A 14 -0.23 -3.20 7.76
N LEU A 15 0.83 -2.40 7.59
CA LEU A 15 0.72 -1.05 7.04
C LEU A 15 0.68 -1.00 5.51
N THR A 16 0.80 -2.13 4.79
CA THR A 16 0.91 -2.14 3.33
C THR A 16 -0.27 -1.41 2.67
N GLY A 17 -1.50 -1.62 3.17
CA GLY A 17 -2.69 -0.93 2.66
C GLY A 17 -2.67 0.58 2.89
N VAL A 18 -2.27 1.02 4.09
CA VAL A 18 -2.15 2.44 4.45
C VAL A 18 -1.06 3.10 3.60
N PHE A 19 0.09 2.46 3.47
CA PHE A 19 1.19 2.93 2.65
C PHE A 19 0.77 3.09 1.19
N CYS A 20 0.09 2.09 0.62
CA CYS A 20 -0.42 2.13 -0.75
C CYS A 20 -1.47 3.23 -0.99
N PHE A 21 -2.25 3.57 0.03
CA PHE A 21 -3.19 4.69 -0.04
C PHE A 21 -2.47 6.03 0.00
N LEU A 22 -1.58 6.24 0.97
CA LEU A 22 -0.85 7.49 1.16
C LEU A 22 0.07 7.81 -0.01
N SER A 23 0.77 6.81 -0.56
CA SER A 23 1.59 6.98 -1.76
C SER A 23 0.74 7.40 -2.97
N GLY A 24 -0.45 6.81 -3.15
CA GLY A 24 -1.38 7.20 -4.21
C GLY A 24 -1.80 8.66 -4.09
N VAL A 25 -2.17 9.10 -2.88
CA VAL A 25 -2.53 10.50 -2.60
C VAL A 25 -1.35 11.43 -2.82
N ALA A 26 -0.15 11.06 -2.39
CA ALA A 26 1.06 11.86 -2.57
C ALA A 26 1.42 12.02 -4.05
N VAL A 27 1.42 10.94 -4.83
CA VAL A 27 1.70 10.98 -6.27
C VAL A 27 0.63 11.79 -7.00
N GLY A 28 -0.66 11.56 -6.71
CA GLY A 28 -1.74 12.37 -7.27
C GLY A 28 -1.55 13.86 -6.97
N SER A 29 -1.20 14.21 -5.73
CA SER A 29 -0.96 15.61 -5.33
C SER A 29 0.20 16.23 -6.11
N ILE A 30 1.32 15.52 -6.26
CA ILE A 30 2.46 15.99 -7.06
C ILE A 30 2.05 16.22 -8.52
N CYS A 31 1.34 15.26 -9.13
CA CYS A 31 0.85 15.39 -10.50
C CYS A 31 -0.11 16.58 -10.66
N GLY A 32 -1.05 16.76 -9.73
CA GLY A 32 -2.00 17.88 -9.73
C GLY A 32 -1.32 19.24 -9.58
N ILE A 33 -0.32 19.37 -8.71
CA ILE A 33 0.45 20.59 -8.52
C ILE A 33 1.26 20.91 -9.78
N VAL A 34 1.98 19.94 -10.33
CA VAL A 34 2.81 20.13 -11.53
C VAL A 34 1.95 20.49 -12.74
N GLY A 35 0.88 19.72 -12.99
CA GLY A 35 -0.03 19.95 -14.11
C GLY A 35 -0.80 21.27 -13.98
N GLY A 36 -1.28 21.58 -12.78
CA GLY A 36 -1.97 22.85 -12.50
C GLY A 36 -1.05 24.06 -12.65
N THR A 37 0.18 23.98 -12.13
CA THR A 37 1.18 25.07 -12.25
C THR A 37 1.55 25.33 -13.71
N TRP A 38 1.76 24.26 -14.48
CA TRP A 38 2.03 24.35 -15.91
C TRP A 38 0.89 25.06 -16.66
N GLU A 39 -0.35 24.63 -16.43
CA GLU A 39 -1.51 25.19 -17.12
C GLU A 39 -1.80 26.64 -16.71
N LEU A 40 -1.54 27.00 -15.45
CA LEU A 40 -1.68 28.38 -14.96
C LEU A 40 -0.77 29.36 -15.70
N ILE A 41 0.41 28.89 -16.15
CA ILE A 41 1.37 29.68 -16.93
C ILE A 41 0.91 29.85 -18.39
N ILE A 42 0.31 28.81 -19.00
CA ILE A 42 -0.06 28.82 -20.42
C ILE A 42 -1.49 29.34 -20.65
N HIS A 43 -2.50 28.69 -20.05
CA HIS A 43 -3.91 29.07 -20.17
C HIS A 43 -4.59 29.08 -18.80
N LYS A 44 -4.68 30.28 -18.21
CA LYS A 44 -5.27 30.52 -16.88
C LYS A 44 -6.69 29.96 -16.69
N GLY A 45 -7.45 29.81 -17.77
CA GLY A 45 -8.84 29.35 -17.72
C GLY A 45 -9.02 27.87 -17.35
N TYR A 46 -8.06 27.00 -17.69
CA TYR A 46 -8.22 25.55 -17.53
C TYR A 46 -7.38 24.95 -16.40
N ALA A 47 -6.63 25.78 -15.67
CA ALA A 47 -5.68 25.32 -14.65
C ALA A 47 -6.30 24.44 -13.56
N THR A 48 -7.54 24.72 -13.17
CA THR A 48 -8.25 23.92 -12.16
C THR A 48 -8.67 22.56 -12.71
N GLU A 49 -9.19 22.51 -13.93
CA GLU A 49 -9.62 21.26 -14.57
C GLU A 49 -8.42 20.35 -14.81
N VAL A 50 -7.35 20.88 -15.40
CA VAL A 50 -6.10 20.14 -15.67
C VAL A 50 -5.47 19.63 -14.38
N SER A 51 -5.49 20.41 -13.30
CA SER A 51 -4.98 19.98 -11.99
C SER A 51 -5.78 18.79 -11.42
N ILE A 52 -7.12 18.82 -11.51
CA ILE A 52 -7.99 17.72 -11.07
C ILE A 52 -7.74 16.46 -11.92
N TYR A 53 -7.68 16.59 -13.24
CA TYR A 53 -7.41 15.45 -14.12
C TYR A 53 -6.02 14.86 -13.87
N ALA A 54 -4.99 15.70 -13.74
CA ALA A 54 -3.64 15.25 -13.43
C ALA A 54 -3.56 14.55 -12.06
N PHE A 55 -4.29 15.04 -11.05
CA PHE A 55 -4.40 14.38 -9.75
C PHE A 55 -5.01 12.98 -9.88
N LEU A 56 -6.17 12.87 -10.54
CA LEU A 56 -6.87 11.59 -10.69
C LEU A 56 -6.03 10.57 -11.46
N ILE A 57 -5.42 11.00 -12.58
CA ILE A 57 -4.55 10.13 -13.38
C ILE A 57 -3.36 9.65 -12.55
N GLY A 58 -2.66 10.56 -11.86
CA GLY A 58 -1.52 10.22 -11.02
C GLY A 58 -1.90 9.27 -9.87
N TYR A 59 -3.02 9.54 -9.20
CA TYR A 59 -3.55 8.70 -8.12
C TYR A 59 -3.85 7.29 -8.61
N PHE A 60 -4.64 7.14 -9.69
CA PHE A 60 -5.04 5.82 -10.18
C PHE A 60 -3.87 5.03 -10.76
N MET A 61 -2.95 5.69 -11.48
CA MET A 61 -1.74 5.04 -11.99
C MET A 61 -0.87 4.48 -10.85
N CYS A 62 -0.69 5.26 -9.78
CA CYS A 62 0.04 4.81 -8.59
C CYS A 62 -0.67 3.64 -7.91
N ARG A 63 -2.00 3.70 -7.79
CA ARG A 63 -2.81 2.61 -7.22
C ARG A 63 -2.71 1.31 -8.02
N ILE A 64 -2.72 1.38 -9.36
CA ILE A 64 -2.54 0.20 -10.22
C ILE A 64 -1.15 -0.41 -9.99
N ALA A 65 -0.11 0.41 -9.95
CA ALA A 65 1.25 -0.06 -9.71
C ALA A 65 1.41 -0.75 -8.34
N LEU A 66 0.75 -0.21 -7.32
CA LEU A 66 0.84 -0.71 -5.94
C LEU A 66 -0.11 -1.87 -5.64
N ALA A 67 -1.18 -2.04 -6.41
CA ALA A 67 -2.07 -3.19 -6.30
C ALA A 67 -1.31 -4.51 -6.46
N TRP A 68 -0.29 -4.55 -7.32
CA TRP A 68 0.58 -5.72 -7.48
C TRP A 68 1.34 -6.05 -6.18
N GLN A 69 1.90 -5.04 -5.51
CA GLN A 69 2.64 -5.23 -4.25
C GLN A 69 1.70 -5.70 -3.15
N GLN A 70 0.52 -5.07 -3.02
CA GLN A 70 -0.50 -5.48 -2.05
C GLN A 70 -0.98 -6.93 -2.29
N ALA A 71 -1.16 -7.33 -3.55
CA ALA A 71 -1.52 -8.70 -3.92
C ALA A 71 -0.40 -9.70 -3.59
N SER A 72 0.86 -9.32 -3.83
CA SER A 72 2.03 -10.16 -3.54
C SER A 72 2.15 -10.46 -2.04
N VAL A 73 1.99 -9.43 -1.19
CA VAL A 73 1.99 -9.59 0.27
C VAL A 73 0.81 -10.45 0.74
N SER A 74 -0.37 -10.23 0.17
CA SER A 74 -1.56 -11.04 0.50
C SER A 74 -1.38 -12.51 0.13
N ALA A 75 -0.82 -12.81 -1.05
CA ALA A 75 -0.52 -14.17 -1.47
C ALA A 75 0.54 -14.83 -0.57
N TYR A 76 1.53 -14.05 -0.10
CA TYR A 76 2.52 -14.51 0.86
C TYR A 76 1.88 -14.93 2.18
N TYR A 77 0.95 -14.14 2.73
CA TYR A 77 0.22 -14.53 3.94
C TYR A 77 -0.64 -15.78 3.75
N VAL A 78 -1.34 -15.92 2.61
CA VAL A 78 -2.16 -17.10 2.32
C VAL A 78 -1.29 -18.36 2.22
N SER A 79 -0.19 -18.30 1.48
CA SER A 79 0.73 -19.43 1.33
C SER A 79 1.40 -19.84 2.65
N TYR A 80 1.74 -18.87 3.51
CA TYR A 80 2.22 -19.16 4.86
C TYR A 80 1.15 -19.79 5.75
N ALA A 81 -0.10 -19.34 5.63
CA ALA A 81 -1.23 -19.91 6.37
C ALA A 81 -1.50 -21.38 6.01
N GLU A 82 -1.23 -21.76 4.76
CA GLU A 82 -1.42 -23.11 4.25
C GLU A 82 -0.34 -24.07 4.75
N ASN A 83 0.95 -23.71 4.63
CA ASN A 83 2.04 -24.53 5.13
C ASN A 83 3.18 -23.71 5.77
N PRO A 84 3.09 -23.39 7.07
CA PRO A 84 4.09 -22.57 7.75
C PRO A 84 5.41 -23.28 8.05
N GLN A 85 5.50 -24.60 7.83
CA GLN A 85 6.72 -25.40 8.02
C GLN A 85 7.49 -25.63 6.71
N SER A 86 7.06 -25.02 5.61
CA SER A 86 7.77 -25.13 4.34
C SER A 86 9.17 -24.53 4.45
N LEU A 87 10.17 -25.25 3.93
CA LEU A 87 11.57 -24.82 3.84
C LEU A 87 11.79 -23.55 2.98
N ARG A 88 10.76 -23.10 2.25
CA ARG A 88 10.81 -21.87 1.43
C ARG A 88 10.52 -20.61 2.24
N PHE A 89 9.98 -20.74 3.46
CA PHE A 89 9.68 -19.60 4.31
C PHE A 89 10.84 -19.31 5.26
N ASP A 90 11.17 -18.03 5.39
CA ASP A 90 12.16 -17.53 6.32
C ASP A 90 11.53 -17.20 7.69
N ALA A 91 12.36 -16.89 8.68
CA ALA A 91 11.94 -16.55 10.04
C ALA A 91 11.20 -15.20 10.17
N THR A 92 10.96 -14.47 9.07
CA THR A 92 10.37 -13.12 9.09
C THR A 92 9.00 -13.07 9.76
N ILE A 93 8.06 -13.92 9.35
CA ILE A 93 6.70 -13.97 9.93
C ILE A 93 6.73 -14.37 11.42
N PRO A 94 7.38 -15.49 11.82
CA PRO A 94 7.39 -15.89 13.23
C PRO A 94 8.09 -14.88 14.15
N VAL A 95 9.18 -14.25 13.70
CA VAL A 95 9.84 -13.16 14.45
C VAL A 95 8.88 -11.99 14.65
N ARG A 96 8.11 -11.62 13.62
CA ARG A 96 7.17 -10.50 13.74
C ARG A 96 5.99 -10.82 14.65
N ILE A 97 5.49 -12.05 14.63
CA ILE A 97 4.45 -12.52 15.55
C ILE A 97 4.97 -12.47 17.01
N GLU A 98 6.19 -12.94 17.25
CA GLU A 98 6.78 -12.89 18.59
C GLU A 98 6.93 -11.44 19.10
N GLN A 99 7.35 -10.52 18.21
CA GLN A 99 7.40 -9.09 18.53
C GLN A 99 6.02 -8.53 18.90
N LEU A 100 4.99 -8.80 18.09
CA LEU A 100 3.63 -8.34 18.37
C LEU A 100 3.11 -8.88 19.71
N HIS A 101 3.40 -10.15 20.01
CA HIS A 101 3.04 -10.76 21.30
C HIS A 101 3.75 -10.06 22.47
N ARG A 102 5.03 -9.70 22.34
CA ARG A 102 5.75 -8.95 23.39
C ARG A 102 5.19 -7.56 23.66
N PHE A 103 4.56 -6.91 22.67
CA PHE A 103 3.93 -5.60 22.85
C PHE A 103 2.49 -5.67 23.41
N GLN A 104 1.89 -6.86 23.47
CA GLN A 104 0.54 -7.07 24.04
C GLN A 104 0.55 -7.48 25.52
N VAL A 105 1.73 -7.74 26.11
CA VAL A 105 1.94 -7.99 27.56
C VAL A 105 2.42 -6.72 28.25
#